data_AF-A0A662S1Z7-F1
#
_entry.id   AF-A0A662S1Z7-F1
#
_cell.length_a   1.000
_cell.length_b   1.000
_cell.length_c   1.000
_cell.angle_alpha   90.00
_cell.angle_beta   90.00
_cell.angle_gamma   90.00
#
_symmetry.space_group_name_H-M   'P 1'
#
loop_
_entity.id
_entity.type
_entity.pdbx_description
1 polymer ?
#
loop_
_entity_poly.entity_id
_entity_poly.type
_entity_poly.pdbx_seq_one_letter_code
_entity_poly.pdbx_strand_id
1 'polypeptide(L)' 'MESIMAREFPRGVLEFDEGGRLTLLGRPVILMGKDTIAQLQHSVETVLGSRTAKLAFYHAGVSVGRG' A
#
# COMPACT_ATOMS: atom_id res chain seq x y z
N MET A 1 12.65 5.59 31.43
CA MET A 1 11.48 5.75 30.55
C MET A 1 12.03 6.21 29.21
N GLU A 2 12.41 5.27 28.35
CA GLU A 2 12.99 5.60 27.05
C GLU A 2 11.88 6.09 26.13
N SER A 3 11.97 7.35 25.73
CA SER A 3 11.14 7.93 24.68
C SER A 3 11.45 7.19 23.39
N ILE A 4 10.51 6.39 22.90
CA ILE A 4 10.56 5.88 21.52
C ILE A 4 10.38 7.12 20.65
N MET A 5 11.50 7.74 20.27
CA MET A 5 11.54 8.78 19.25
C MET A 5 10.85 8.18 18.01
N ALA A 6 9.63 8.64 17.72
CA ALA A 6 8.97 8.31 16.47
C ALA A 6 9.95 8.72 15.37
N ARG A 7 10.47 7.75 14.62
CA ARG A 7 11.33 8.05 13.47
C ARG A 7 10.54 9.03 12.62
N GLU A 8 11.04 10.26 12.48
CA GLU A 8 10.38 11.25 11.64
C GLU A 8 10.21 10.64 10.25
N PHE A 9 8.97 10.65 9.77
CA PHE A 9 8.69 10.17 8.43
C PHE A 9 9.49 11.05 7.46
N PRO A 10 10.24 10.48 6.50
CA PRO A 10 11.14 11.28 5.70
C PRO A 10 10.32 12.32 4.91
N ARG A 11 10.71 13.60 5.04
CA ARG A 11 10.09 14.71 4.31
C ARG A 11 10.32 14.52 2.80
N GLY A 12 9.37 14.89 1.95
CA GLY A 12 9.46 14.62 0.52
C GLY A 12 8.95 13.25 0.09
N VAL A 13 8.66 12.34 1.02
CA VAL A 13 8.24 10.98 0.69
C VAL A 13 6.73 10.86 0.56
N LEU A 14 5.95 11.50 1.43
CA LEU A 14 4.48 11.45 1.38
C LEU A 14 3.92 12.87 1.40
N GLU A 15 3.27 13.29 0.30
CA GLU A 15 2.87 14.67 0.07
C GLU A 15 1.52 14.78 -0.64
N PHE A 16 0.85 15.93 -0.54
CA PHE A 16 -0.30 16.24 -1.38
C PHE A 16 0.15 17.07 -2.59
N ASP A 17 -0.28 16.69 -3.80
CA ASP A 17 -0.05 17.48 -5.02
C ASP A 17 -0.99 18.71 -5.10
N GLU A 18 -0.79 19.56 -6.11
CA GLU A 18 -1.65 20.74 -6.36
C GLU A 18 -3.12 20.38 -6.62
N GLY A 19 -3.40 19.15 -7.02
CA GLY A 19 -4.75 18.60 -7.20
C GLY A 19 -5.34 17.97 -5.93
N GLY A 20 -4.65 18.05 -4.79
CA GLY A 20 -5.08 17.49 -3.51
C GLY A 20 -4.96 15.96 -3.42
N ARG A 21 -4.18 15.31 -4.28
CA ARG A 21 -3.97 13.86 -4.26
C ARG A 21 -2.79 13.52 -3.37
N LEU A 22 -2.93 12.46 -2.58
CA LEU A 22 -1.82 11.89 -1.84
C LEU A 22 -0.82 11.25 -2.80
N THR A 23 0.46 11.56 -2.63
CA THR A 23 1.56 11.04 -3.43
C THR A 23 2.60 10.41 -2.52
N LEU A 24 3.17 9.28 -2.94
CA LEU A 24 4.32 8.64 -2.33
C LEU A 24 5.48 8.68 -3.33
N LEU A 25 6.58 9.35 -2.99
CA LEU A 25 7.72 9.58 -3.89
C LEU A 25 7.27 10.17 -5.25
N GLY A 26 6.33 11.13 -5.21
CA GLY A 26 5.75 11.76 -6.41
C GLY A 26 4.74 10.90 -7.18
N ARG A 27 4.45 9.68 -6.73
CA ARG A 27 3.47 8.78 -7.37
C ARG A 27 2.13 8.83 -6.65
N PRO A 28 1.00 9.02 -7.35
CA PRO A 28 -0.31 9.01 -6.71
C PRO A 28 -0.57 7.71 -5.97
N VAL A 29 -1.02 7.82 -4.71
CA VAL A 29 -1.38 6.69 -3.86
C VAL A 29 -2.70 6.95 -3.15
N ILE A 30 -3.30 5.88 -2.63
CA ILE A 30 -4.46 5.96 -1.76
C ILE A 30 -4.13 5.32 -0.41
N LEU A 31 -4.76 5.82 0.65
CA LEU A 31 -4.74 5.15 1.95
C LEU A 31 -5.80 4.05 1.92
N MET A 32 -5.40 2.83 2.26
CA MET A 32 -6.32 1.70 2.40
C MET A 32 -6.17 1.08 3.78
N GLY A 33 -7.30 0.79 4.42
CA GLY A 33 -7.31 0.08 5.69
C GLY A 33 -6.76 -1.35 5.53
N LYS A 34 -6.00 -1.81 6.52
CA LYS A 34 -5.46 -3.18 6.54
C LYS A 34 -6.58 -4.23 6.39
N ASP A 35 -7.70 -4.03 7.08
CA ASP A 35 -8.83 -4.96 7.04
C ASP A 35 -9.53 -4.97 5.66
N THR A 36 -9.56 -3.82 4.98
CA THR A 36 -10.04 -3.70 3.60
C THR A 36 -9.17 -4.52 2.64
N ILE A 37 -7.85 -4.46 2.78
CA ILE A 37 -6.93 -5.28 1.98
C ILE A 37 -7.14 -6.77 2.26
N ALA A 38 -7.30 -7.15 3.53
CA ALA A 38 -7.53 -8.55 3.90
C ALA A 38 -8.85 -9.09 3.33
N GLN A 39 -9.93 -8.29 3.36
CA GLN A 39 -11.20 -8.63 2.74
C GLN A 39 -11.07 -8.76 1.22
N LEU A 40 -10.38 -7.82 0.56
CA LEU A 40 -10.09 -7.90 -0.87
C LEU A 40 -9.35 -9.19 -1.21
N GLN A 41 -8.32 -9.54 -0.43
CA GLN A 41 -7.57 -10.78 -0.62
C GLN A 41 -8.48 -12.00 -0.49
N HIS A 42 -9.31 -12.05 0.56
CA HIS A 42 -10.25 -13.14 0.76
C HIS A 42 -11.25 -13.28 -0.39
N SER A 43 -11.80 -12.17 -0.89
CA SER A 43 -12.71 -12.17 -2.05
C SER A 43 -12.03 -12.69 -3.32
N VAL A 44 -10.81 -12.24 -3.59
CA VAL A 44 -10.03 -12.72 -4.76
C VAL A 44 -9.68 -14.20 -4.62
N GLU A 45 -9.30 -14.66 -3.43
CA GLU A 45 -9.05 -16.07 -3.13
C GLU A 45 -10.29 -16.94 -3.35
N THR A 46 -11.47 -16.44 -2.97
CA THR A 46 -12.75 -17.15 -3.13
C THR A 46 -13.11 -17.31 -4.61
N VAL A 47 -12.83 -16.31 -5.45
CA VAL A 47 -13.20 -16.33 -6.88
C VAL A 47 -12.17 -17.07 -7.74
N LEU A 48 -10.87 -16.84 -7.51
CA LEU A 48 -9.79 -17.33 -8.39
C LEU A 48 -9.02 -18.53 -7.83
N GLY A 49 -9.27 -18.89 -6.58
CA GLY A 49 -8.50 -19.88 -5.84
C GLY A 49 -7.22 -19.31 -5.22
N SER A 50 -6.78 -19.94 -4.12
CA SER A 50 -5.67 -19.44 -3.28
C SER A 50 -4.36 -19.25 -4.05
N ARG A 51 -4.01 -20.15 -4.98
CA ARG A 51 -2.75 -20.05 -5.74
C ARG A 51 -2.73 -18.84 -6.66
N THR A 52 -3.82 -18.60 -7.39
CA THR A 52 -3.94 -17.49 -8.33
C THR A 52 -3.98 -16.15 -7.60
N ALA A 53 -4.72 -16.07 -6.49
CA ALA A 53 -4.76 -14.87 -5.65
C ALA A 53 -3.37 -14.50 -5.11
N LYS A 54 -2.61 -15.48 -4.57
CA LYS A 54 -1.24 -15.24 -4.11
C LYS A 54 -0.33 -14.67 -5.20
N LEU A 55 -0.42 -15.20 -6.42
CA LEU A 55 0.33 -14.67 -7.56
C LEU A 55 -0.09 -13.24 -7.90
N ALA A 56 -1.40 -12.95 -7.91
CA ALA A 56 -1.91 -11.61 -8.19
C ALA A 56 -1.40 -10.58 -7.16
N PHE A 57 -1.46 -10.89 -5.86
CA PHE A 57 -0.93 -10.00 -4.81
C PHE A 57 0.59 -9.89 -4.85
N TYR A 58 1.31 -10.96 -5.17
CA TYR A 58 2.76 -10.91 -5.38
C TYR A 58 3.11 -9.93 -6.52
N HIS A 59 2.45 -10.06 -7.67
CA HIS A 59 2.67 -9.16 -8.80
C HIS A 59 2.29 -7.71 -8.48
N ALA A 60 1.18 -7.49 -7.76
CA ALA A 60 0.81 -6.16 -7.30
C ALA A 60 1.90 -5.53 -6.42
N GLY A 61 2.46 -6.28 -5.45
CA GLY A 61 3.55 -5.81 -4.60
C GLY A 61 4.83 -5.49 -5.39
N VAL A 62 5.20 -6.33 -6.36
CA VAL A 62 6.36 -6.09 -7.24
C VAL A 62 6.17 -4.81 -8.08
N SER A 63 4.98 -4.58 -8.62
CA SER A 63 4.66 -3.37 -9.40
C SER A 63 4.72 -2.09 -8.57
N VAL A 64 4.35 -2.17 -7.29
CA VAL A 64 4.48 -1.04 -6.35
C VAL A 64 5.96 -0.72 -6.09
N GLY A 65 6.78 -1.73 -5.79
CA GLY A 65 8.18 -1.54 -5.43
C GLY A 65 9.15 -1.18 -6.57
N ARG A 66 8.74 -1.36 -7.84
CA ARG A 66 9.56 -1.07 -9.03
C ARG A 66 9.29 0.27 -9.69
N GLY A 67 8.16 0.90 -9.40
CA GLY A 67 7.75 2.12 -10.10
C GLY A 67 8.11 3.40 -9.37
#